data_AF-A0A0R1ZN96-F1
#
_entry.id   AF-A0A0R1ZN96-F1
#
_cell.length_a   1.000
_cell.length_b   1.000
_cell.length_c   1.000
_cell.angle_alpha   90.00
_cell.angle_beta   90.00
_cell.angle_gamma   90.00
#
_symmetry.space_group_name_H-M   'P 1'
#
loop_
_entity.id
_entity.type
_entity.pdbx_description
1 polymer ?
#
loop_
_entity_poly.entity_id
_entity_poly.type
_entity_poly.pdbx_seq_one_letter_code
_entity_poly.pdbx_strand_id
1 'polypeptide(L)'
;MTDQYWSEMAKDDINKTNIGDVGTDSSKTDAKNFDVSKLTPVATMTTGENDNANLPTKSTGVRGAVYLFRESVTPKGYNPSADFLLGLPYAAGDGTYPANLYVYPKDAIKNHYFLKFKKVDKYNTTTALAGAEFEITRTVGDTTLYAVVDGKTAIKGFEPESQKITWVADQNSATKFTSDENGAFGVTGEPESHIDGVFSGLSTDATYGLVETKAPKGYTTAFNYVGGKVQVGTSEDPEADSAENLIGDKPENVLPHTGGRGIIMMVVAGILLVTIGMIAYAKRRNANA
;
A
#
# COMPACT_ATOMS: atom_id res chain seq x y z
N MET A 1 -21.67 -29.13 -17.51
CA MET A 1 -20.86 -29.87 -16.53
C MET A 1 -21.56 -31.12 -16.01
N THR A 2 -22.81 -31.07 -15.57
CA THR A 2 -23.42 -32.24 -14.89
C THR A 2 -23.43 -33.53 -15.71
N ASP A 3 -23.83 -33.47 -16.99
CA ASP A 3 -23.88 -34.68 -17.82
C ASP A 3 -22.48 -35.23 -18.12
N GLN A 4 -21.50 -34.33 -18.27
CA GLN A 4 -20.09 -34.67 -18.41
C GLN A 4 -19.55 -35.35 -17.14
N TYR A 5 -19.84 -34.78 -15.96
CA TYR A 5 -19.49 -35.39 -14.66
C TYR A 5 -20.02 -36.82 -14.54
N TRP A 6 -21.29 -37.03 -14.86
CA TRP A 6 -21.90 -38.34 -14.78
C TRP A 6 -21.41 -39.33 -15.84
N SER A 7 -20.96 -38.84 -16.99
CA SER A 7 -20.31 -39.66 -18.03
C SER A 7 -18.90 -40.08 -17.62
N GLU A 8 -18.16 -39.20 -16.97
CA GLU A 8 -16.80 -39.50 -16.46
C GLU A 8 -16.85 -40.50 -15.29
N MET A 9 -17.80 -40.34 -14.35
CA MET A 9 -18.00 -41.26 -13.24
C MET A 9 -18.41 -42.69 -13.64
N ALA A 10 -18.80 -42.91 -14.89
CA ALA A 10 -19.12 -44.23 -15.41
C ALA A 10 -17.87 -45.00 -15.90
N LYS A 11 -16.69 -44.37 -15.92
CA LYS A 11 -15.43 -44.99 -16.31
C LYS A 11 -14.77 -45.68 -15.11
N ASP A 12 -14.24 -46.88 -15.32
CA ASP A 12 -13.70 -47.74 -14.26
C ASP A 12 -12.45 -47.18 -13.56
N ASP A 13 -11.75 -46.24 -14.20
CA ASP A 13 -10.52 -45.61 -13.72
C ASP A 13 -10.76 -44.30 -12.94
N ILE A 14 -12.00 -43.78 -12.91
CA ILE A 14 -12.36 -42.56 -12.16
C ILE A 14 -13.04 -42.95 -10.85
N ASN A 15 -12.46 -42.50 -9.74
CA ASN A 15 -12.93 -42.77 -8.39
C ASN A 15 -12.85 -41.50 -7.50
N LYS A 16 -13.39 -41.60 -6.28
CA LYS A 16 -13.42 -40.49 -5.33
C LYS A 16 -12.03 -39.91 -4.97
N THR A 17 -10.96 -40.68 -5.18
CA THR A 17 -9.59 -40.26 -4.84
C THR A 17 -8.85 -39.57 -5.98
N ASN A 18 -9.33 -39.63 -7.23
CA ASN A 18 -8.67 -39.02 -8.39
C ASN A 18 -9.58 -38.09 -9.21
N ILE A 19 -10.85 -37.96 -8.84
CA ILE A 19 -11.81 -37.04 -9.49
C ILE A 19 -11.53 -35.56 -9.24
N GLY A 20 -10.67 -35.26 -8.25
CA GLY A 20 -10.37 -33.92 -7.78
C GLY A 20 -8.90 -33.63 -7.56
N ASP A 21 -7.98 -34.31 -8.25
CA ASP A 21 -6.57 -33.90 -8.29
C ASP A 21 -6.46 -32.56 -9.05
N VAL A 22 -6.80 -31.49 -8.35
CA VAL A 22 -6.34 -30.14 -8.64
C VAL A 22 -4.85 -30.19 -8.32
N GLY A 23 -4.01 -30.18 -9.36
CA GLY A 23 -2.56 -30.17 -9.16
C GLY A 23 -2.19 -29.01 -8.25
N THR A 24 -1.35 -29.24 -7.25
CA THR A 24 -0.81 -28.19 -6.35
C THR A 24 0.17 -27.25 -7.06
N ASP A 25 0.26 -27.32 -8.38
CA ASP A 25 1.05 -26.43 -9.21
C ASP A 25 0.19 -25.21 -9.54
N SER A 26 0.50 -24.09 -8.89
CA SER A 26 -0.16 -22.78 -8.97
C SER A 26 -0.24 -22.18 -10.39
N SER A 27 0.28 -22.88 -11.39
CA SER A 27 0.27 -22.45 -12.79
C SER A 27 -0.85 -23.04 -13.65
N LYS A 28 -1.59 -24.07 -13.20
CA LYS A 28 -2.67 -24.69 -14.00
C LYS A 28 -3.80 -25.30 -13.14
N THR A 29 -4.90 -24.57 -13.00
CA THR A 29 -6.20 -25.11 -12.56
C THR A 29 -6.87 -25.88 -13.70
N ASP A 30 -6.22 -26.93 -14.19
CA ASP A 30 -6.83 -27.81 -15.19
C ASP A 30 -7.59 -28.91 -14.45
N ALA A 31 -8.91 -28.86 -14.53
CA ALA A 31 -9.77 -29.99 -14.22
C ALA A 31 -9.43 -31.12 -15.21
N LYS A 32 -8.41 -31.94 -14.91
CA LYS A 32 -7.76 -32.86 -15.86
C LYS A 32 -8.72 -33.75 -16.65
N ASN A 33 -9.88 -34.07 -16.08
CA ASN A 33 -10.88 -34.96 -16.66
C ASN A 33 -12.09 -34.23 -17.26
N PHE A 34 -12.11 -32.89 -17.24
CA PHE A 34 -13.24 -32.08 -17.70
C PHE A 34 -12.79 -31.07 -18.77
N ASP A 35 -13.23 -31.30 -20.01
CA ASP A 35 -13.12 -30.31 -21.10
C ASP A 35 -14.06 -29.13 -20.84
N VAL A 36 -13.54 -28.17 -20.10
CA VAL A 36 -14.18 -26.91 -19.73
C VAL A 36 -14.28 -25.91 -20.89
N SER A 37 -13.54 -26.11 -21.98
CA SER A 37 -13.51 -25.17 -23.12
C SER A 37 -14.83 -25.13 -23.90
N LYS A 38 -15.67 -26.14 -23.74
CA LYS A 38 -16.98 -26.28 -24.39
C LYS A 38 -18.15 -26.00 -23.46
N LEU A 39 -17.89 -25.65 -22.20
CA LEU A 39 -18.95 -25.40 -21.24
C LEU A 39 -19.50 -23.98 -21.42
N THR A 40 -20.82 -23.86 -21.49
CA THR A 40 -21.52 -22.58 -21.37
C THR A 40 -21.88 -22.35 -19.91
N PRO A 41 -21.56 -21.18 -19.32
CA PRO A 41 -22.00 -20.85 -17.96
C PRO A 41 -23.52 -20.90 -17.87
N VAL A 42 -24.03 -21.62 -16.86
CA VAL A 42 -25.47 -21.63 -16.54
C VAL A 42 -25.89 -20.36 -15.78
N ALA A 43 -24.92 -19.70 -15.16
CA ALA A 43 -25.04 -18.41 -14.49
C ALA A 43 -23.65 -17.74 -14.43
N THR A 44 -23.64 -16.41 -14.35
CA THR A 44 -22.45 -15.59 -14.06
C THR A 44 -22.84 -14.59 -12.98
N MET A 45 -21.98 -14.41 -11.99
CA MET A 45 -22.25 -13.54 -10.85
C MET A 45 -20.96 -12.86 -10.39
N THR A 46 -21.12 -11.72 -9.70
CA THR A 46 -20.04 -11.08 -8.95
C THR A 46 -20.06 -11.65 -7.52
N THR A 47 -18.92 -11.61 -6.84
CA THR A 47 -18.83 -11.99 -5.42
C THR A 47 -19.17 -10.76 -4.57
N GLY A 48 -20.25 -10.83 -3.80
CA GLY A 48 -20.75 -9.74 -2.97
C GLY A 48 -21.79 -10.21 -1.96
N GLU A 49 -22.12 -9.38 -0.98
CA GLU A 49 -22.95 -9.76 0.19
C GLU A 49 -24.39 -10.19 -0.17
N ASN A 50 -24.86 -9.90 -1.39
CA ASN A 50 -26.22 -10.20 -1.84
C ASN A 50 -26.33 -10.94 -3.19
N ASP A 51 -25.20 -11.41 -3.75
CA ASP A 51 -25.18 -12.04 -5.06
C ASP A 51 -25.58 -13.52 -4.97
N ASN A 52 -26.77 -13.85 -5.49
CA ASN A 52 -27.36 -15.18 -5.41
C ASN A 52 -27.62 -15.79 -6.80
N ALA A 53 -27.36 -17.09 -6.95
CA ALA A 53 -27.69 -17.85 -8.15
C ALA A 53 -28.70 -18.95 -7.83
N ASN A 54 -29.82 -18.98 -8.56
CA ASN A 54 -30.80 -20.06 -8.46
C ASN A 54 -30.37 -21.24 -9.33
N LEU A 55 -29.77 -22.26 -8.70
CA LEU A 55 -29.28 -23.45 -9.39
C LEU A 55 -30.26 -24.63 -9.23
N PRO A 56 -30.69 -25.26 -10.33
CA PRO A 56 -31.46 -26.50 -10.26
C PRO A 56 -30.73 -27.60 -9.46
N THR A 57 -31.44 -28.31 -8.60
CA THR A 57 -30.84 -29.38 -7.77
C THR A 57 -30.75 -30.73 -8.49
N LYS A 58 -31.30 -30.84 -9.70
CA LYS A 58 -31.32 -32.05 -10.51
C LYS A 58 -30.84 -31.76 -11.94
N SER A 59 -30.12 -32.71 -12.53
CA SER A 59 -29.97 -32.79 -14.00
C SER A 59 -31.07 -33.66 -14.60
N THR A 60 -31.07 -33.79 -15.92
CA THR A 60 -32.01 -34.61 -16.70
C THR A 60 -32.32 -35.95 -16.03
N GLY A 61 -33.61 -36.29 -16.00
CA GLY A 61 -34.10 -37.63 -15.67
C GLY A 61 -34.27 -37.94 -14.18
N VAL A 62 -33.27 -37.76 -13.30
CA VAL A 62 -33.35 -38.09 -11.85
C VAL A 62 -32.11 -37.75 -11.02
N ARG A 63 -30.96 -37.52 -11.67
CA ARG A 63 -29.65 -37.42 -10.99
C ARG A 63 -29.46 -36.05 -10.32
N GLY A 64 -28.67 -36.03 -9.24
CA GLY A 64 -28.23 -34.78 -8.63
C GLY A 64 -27.49 -33.89 -9.64
N ALA A 65 -27.71 -32.59 -9.55
CA ALA A 65 -26.98 -31.63 -10.37
C ALA A 65 -25.53 -31.49 -9.88
N VAL A 66 -24.59 -31.27 -10.78
CA VAL A 66 -23.19 -30.97 -10.44
C VAL A 66 -22.72 -29.77 -11.24
N TYR A 67 -22.27 -28.75 -10.52
CA TYR A 67 -21.81 -27.47 -11.05
C TYR A 67 -20.31 -27.31 -10.85
N LEU A 68 -19.65 -26.73 -11.84
CA LEU A 68 -18.28 -26.24 -11.74
C LEU A 68 -18.35 -24.73 -11.49
N PHE A 69 -17.70 -24.27 -10.43
CA PHE A 69 -17.47 -22.87 -10.15
C PHE A 69 -16.06 -22.53 -10.62
N ARG A 70 -15.98 -21.48 -11.43
CA ARG A 70 -14.73 -20.96 -12.00
C ARG A 70 -14.78 -19.45 -11.97
N GLU A 71 -13.70 -18.85 -11.49
CA GLU A 71 -13.53 -17.41 -11.55
C GLU A 71 -13.25 -16.97 -12.99
N SER A 72 -14.08 -16.08 -13.52
CA SER A 72 -13.91 -15.55 -14.89
C SER A 72 -13.08 -14.26 -14.94
N VAL A 73 -13.00 -13.53 -13.82
CA VAL A 73 -12.26 -12.28 -13.68
C VAL A 73 -11.63 -12.24 -12.31
N THR A 74 -10.29 -12.30 -12.25
CA THR A 74 -9.54 -12.18 -11.00
C THR A 74 -9.27 -10.71 -10.67
N PRO A 75 -9.59 -10.25 -9.44
CA PRO A 75 -9.25 -8.91 -9.00
C PRO A 75 -7.74 -8.63 -9.10
N LYS A 76 -7.39 -7.40 -9.47
CA LYS A 76 -5.99 -6.98 -9.58
C LYS A 76 -5.28 -7.17 -8.23
N GLY A 77 -4.11 -7.80 -8.24
CA GLY A 77 -3.33 -8.08 -7.03
C GLY A 77 -3.60 -9.44 -6.37
N TYR A 78 -4.55 -10.22 -6.90
CA TYR A 78 -4.85 -11.57 -6.44
C TYR A 78 -4.45 -12.62 -7.49
N ASN A 79 -4.24 -13.84 -7.01
CA ASN A 79 -4.19 -15.05 -7.82
C ASN A 79 -5.62 -15.59 -7.99
N PRO A 80 -5.91 -16.22 -9.15
CA PRO A 80 -7.24 -16.74 -9.40
C PRO A 80 -7.64 -17.79 -8.35
N SER A 81 -8.92 -17.79 -7.98
CA SER A 81 -9.52 -18.86 -7.18
C SER A 81 -9.33 -20.21 -7.84
N ALA A 82 -9.09 -21.24 -7.03
CA ALA A 82 -9.15 -22.61 -7.52
C ALA A 82 -10.58 -22.96 -7.98
N ASP A 83 -10.67 -23.66 -9.11
CA ASP A 83 -11.91 -24.28 -9.55
C ASP A 83 -12.42 -25.27 -8.50
N PHE A 84 -13.74 -25.31 -8.29
CA PHE A 84 -14.36 -26.30 -7.41
C PHE A 84 -15.71 -26.80 -7.92
N LEU A 85 -16.08 -28.00 -7.49
CA LEU A 85 -17.35 -28.64 -7.83
C LEU A 85 -18.34 -28.54 -6.68
N LEU A 86 -19.60 -28.27 -7.00
CA LEU A 86 -20.72 -28.34 -6.07
C LEU A 86 -21.77 -29.33 -6.58
N GLY A 87 -22.01 -30.38 -5.79
CA GLY A 87 -23.10 -31.33 -6.02
C GLY A 87 -24.37 -30.90 -5.29
N LEU A 88 -25.52 -30.92 -5.99
CA LEU A 88 -26.84 -30.66 -5.45
C LEU A 88 -27.78 -31.87 -5.64
N PRO A 89 -28.79 -32.05 -4.77
CA PRO A 89 -29.00 -31.30 -3.53
C PRO A 89 -27.96 -31.67 -2.46
N TYR A 90 -27.54 -30.69 -1.67
CA TYR A 90 -26.66 -30.90 -0.53
C TYR A 90 -27.50 -31.24 0.70
N ALA A 91 -27.16 -32.34 1.39
CA ALA A 91 -27.73 -32.66 2.69
C ALA A 91 -26.78 -32.15 3.79
N ALA A 92 -27.31 -31.36 4.72
CA ALA A 92 -26.60 -30.96 5.93
C ALA A 92 -26.38 -32.17 6.85
N GLY A 93 -25.52 -32.03 7.86
CA GLY A 93 -25.17 -33.13 8.77
C GLY A 93 -26.34 -33.69 9.58
N ASP A 94 -27.45 -32.94 9.68
CA ASP A 94 -28.71 -33.37 10.30
C ASP A 94 -29.70 -34.05 9.32
N GLY A 95 -29.29 -34.23 8.05
CA GLY A 95 -30.12 -34.82 6.99
C GLY A 95 -31.09 -33.84 6.32
N THR A 96 -31.08 -32.56 6.70
CA THR A 96 -31.92 -31.54 6.06
C THR A 96 -31.31 -31.04 4.75
N TYR A 97 -32.15 -30.49 3.88
CA TYR A 97 -31.73 -29.89 2.61
C TYR A 97 -31.93 -28.36 2.71
N PRO A 98 -30.88 -27.59 3.02
CA PRO A 98 -31.02 -26.15 3.16
C PRO A 98 -31.40 -25.51 1.82
N ALA A 99 -32.25 -24.49 1.89
CA ALA A 99 -32.68 -23.73 0.71
C ALA A 99 -31.54 -22.88 0.10
N ASN A 100 -30.60 -22.43 0.94
CA ASN A 100 -29.46 -21.61 0.55
C ASN A 100 -28.15 -22.32 0.89
N LEU A 101 -27.18 -22.24 -0.02
CA LEU A 101 -25.81 -22.68 0.20
C LEU A 101 -24.86 -21.52 -0.02
N TYR A 102 -23.94 -21.32 0.92
CA TYR A 102 -22.90 -20.31 0.82
C TYR A 102 -21.58 -20.98 0.46
N VAL A 103 -20.96 -20.48 -0.61
CA VAL A 103 -19.63 -20.92 -1.05
C VAL A 103 -18.71 -19.71 -1.00
N TYR A 104 -17.49 -19.92 -0.54
CA TYR A 104 -16.47 -18.89 -0.40
C TYR A 104 -15.24 -19.33 -1.18
N PRO A 105 -15.15 -19.03 -2.48
CA PRO A 105 -13.94 -19.23 -3.26
C PRO A 105 -12.78 -18.51 -2.57
N LYS A 106 -11.61 -19.15 -2.50
CA LYS A 106 -10.44 -18.57 -1.83
C LYS A 106 -9.43 -18.11 -2.87
N ASP A 107 -9.22 -16.79 -2.92
CA ASP A 107 -8.10 -16.19 -3.64
C ASP A 107 -6.88 -16.08 -2.74
N ALA A 108 -5.69 -16.12 -3.34
CA ALA A 108 -4.43 -15.82 -2.65
C ALA A 108 -3.93 -14.45 -3.10
N ILE A 109 -3.45 -13.61 -2.17
CA ILE A 109 -2.78 -12.36 -2.55
C ILE A 109 -1.53 -12.72 -3.34
N LYS A 110 -1.34 -12.07 -4.49
CA LYS A 110 -0.20 -12.32 -5.37
C LYS A 110 1.04 -11.55 -4.93
N ASN A 111 0.87 -10.26 -4.67
CA ASN A 111 1.92 -9.35 -4.24
C ASN A 111 1.36 -8.43 -3.16
N HIS A 112 2.20 -8.03 -2.21
CA HIS A 112 1.90 -6.92 -1.34
C HIS A 112 2.13 -5.60 -2.07
N TYR A 113 1.27 -4.62 -1.80
CA TYR A 113 1.41 -3.27 -2.30
C TYR A 113 1.98 -2.41 -1.18
N PHE A 114 2.87 -1.49 -1.49
CA PHE A 114 3.47 -0.66 -0.45
C PHE A 114 3.79 0.75 -0.91
N LEU A 115 3.71 1.67 0.05
CA LEU A 115 4.16 3.05 -0.07
C LEU A 115 5.40 3.19 0.82
N LYS A 116 6.58 3.17 0.23
CA LYS A 116 7.87 3.34 0.92
C LYS A 116 8.47 4.69 0.58
N PHE A 117 8.85 5.43 1.60
CA PHE A 117 9.40 6.78 1.50
C PHE A 117 10.72 6.85 2.24
N LYS A 118 11.58 7.78 1.80
CA LYS A 118 12.81 8.13 2.50
C LYS A 118 12.96 9.62 2.63
N LYS A 119 12.99 10.06 3.88
CA LYS A 119 13.20 11.43 4.28
C LYS A 119 14.67 11.79 4.21
N VAL A 120 15.00 12.82 3.46
CA VAL A 120 16.39 13.23 3.20
C VAL A 120 16.57 14.74 3.27
N ASP A 121 17.83 15.17 3.36
CA ASP A 121 18.21 16.55 3.06
C ASP A 121 18.00 16.83 1.56
N LYS A 122 17.34 17.94 1.23
CA LYS A 122 17.01 18.33 -0.15
C LYS A 122 18.23 18.59 -1.03
N TYR A 123 19.33 19.03 -0.46
CA TYR A 123 20.59 19.34 -1.14
C TYR A 123 21.60 18.19 -1.03
N ASN A 124 21.41 17.25 -0.10
CA ASN A 124 22.16 16.01 -0.02
C ASN A 124 21.26 14.80 0.27
N THR A 125 20.78 14.15 -0.79
CA THR A 125 19.87 12.99 -0.68
C THR A 125 20.48 11.75 -0.04
N THR A 126 21.78 11.74 0.27
CA THR A 126 22.42 10.67 1.06
C THR A 126 22.26 10.88 2.57
N THR A 127 21.96 12.11 2.99
CA THR A 127 21.71 12.43 4.39
C THR A 127 20.26 12.13 4.72
N ALA A 128 20.05 11.01 5.41
CA ALA A 128 18.75 10.61 5.95
C ALA A 128 18.34 11.51 7.13
N LEU A 129 17.03 11.79 7.25
CA LEU A 129 16.48 12.62 8.31
C LEU A 129 15.43 11.87 9.13
N ALA A 130 15.71 11.71 10.42
CA ALA A 130 14.82 11.08 11.38
C ALA A 130 13.85 12.08 12.03
N GLY A 131 12.68 11.58 12.42
CA GLY A 131 11.73 12.30 13.27
C GLY A 131 10.82 13.30 12.56
N ALA A 132 10.78 13.30 11.22
CA ALA A 132 9.71 13.97 10.48
C ALA A 132 8.38 13.24 10.70
N GLU A 133 7.28 13.95 10.88
CA GLU A 133 5.94 13.36 11.03
C GLU A 133 5.07 13.67 9.81
N PHE A 134 4.35 12.65 9.33
CA PHE A 134 3.54 12.69 8.12
C PHE A 134 2.16 12.09 8.32
N GLU A 135 1.24 12.50 7.47
CA GLU A 135 -0.01 11.79 7.18
C GLU A 135 0.01 11.40 5.69
N ILE A 136 -0.27 10.13 5.39
CA ILE A 136 -0.37 9.66 4.01
C ILE A 136 -1.78 9.96 3.50
N THR A 137 -1.87 10.53 2.29
CA THR A 137 -3.12 10.91 1.66
C THR A 137 -3.38 10.15 0.37
N ARG A 138 -4.66 10.06 0.00
CA ARG A 138 -5.16 9.57 -1.28
C ARG A 138 -6.07 10.64 -1.88
N THR A 139 -5.97 10.85 -3.19
CA THR A 139 -6.87 11.76 -3.91
C THR A 139 -7.87 10.96 -4.75
N VAL A 140 -9.16 11.26 -4.60
CA VAL A 140 -10.26 10.69 -5.39
C VAL A 140 -11.12 11.85 -5.92
N GLY A 141 -11.03 12.13 -7.22
CA GLY A 141 -11.59 13.36 -7.78
C GLY A 141 -10.97 14.58 -7.08
N ASP A 142 -11.83 15.45 -6.55
CA ASP A 142 -11.40 16.63 -5.78
C ASP A 142 -11.27 16.37 -4.27
N THR A 143 -11.48 15.13 -3.82
CA THR A 143 -11.46 14.76 -2.39
C THR A 143 -10.10 14.23 -1.97
N THR A 144 -9.56 14.80 -0.89
CA THR A 144 -8.42 14.22 -0.16
C THR A 144 -8.92 13.33 0.96
N LEU A 145 -8.43 12.09 0.99
CA LEU A 145 -8.64 11.12 2.05
C LEU A 145 -7.32 10.84 2.76
N TYR A 146 -7.39 10.41 4.01
CA TYR A 146 -6.27 10.15 4.90
C TYR A 146 -6.22 8.67 5.27
N ALA A 147 -5.00 8.13 5.33
CA ALA A 147 -4.78 6.74 5.71
C ALA A 147 -5.06 6.53 7.20
N VAL A 148 -5.87 5.52 7.51
CA VAL A 148 -6.07 4.98 8.85
C VAL A 148 -5.68 3.52 8.83
N VAL A 149 -4.65 3.19 9.60
CA VAL A 149 -4.16 1.82 9.78
C VAL A 149 -4.85 1.22 11.01
N ASP A 150 -5.49 0.08 10.82
CA ASP A 150 -6.30 -0.56 11.86
C ASP A 150 -5.47 -0.81 13.14
N GLY A 151 -6.00 -0.39 14.28
CA GLY A 151 -5.34 -0.49 15.58
C GLY A 151 -4.08 0.38 15.77
N LYS A 152 -3.70 1.24 14.82
CA LYS A 152 -2.46 2.04 14.89
C LYS A 152 -2.71 3.55 14.74
N THR A 153 -2.45 4.30 15.81
CA THR A 153 -2.48 5.77 15.78
C THR A 153 -1.19 6.38 15.23
N ALA A 154 -0.07 5.65 15.32
CA ALA A 154 1.21 6.06 14.75
C ALA A 154 2.06 4.85 14.32
N ILE A 155 2.90 5.06 13.32
CA ILE A 155 3.90 4.11 12.79
C ILE A 155 5.24 4.85 12.69
N LYS A 156 6.32 4.23 13.12
CA LYS A 156 7.68 4.74 12.96
C LYS A 156 8.47 3.79 12.07
N GLY A 157 9.18 4.34 11.08
CA GLY A 157 9.85 3.53 10.08
C GLY A 157 8.89 3.02 9.01
N PHE A 158 9.41 2.19 8.12
CA PHE A 158 8.61 1.46 7.15
C PHE A 158 8.00 0.22 7.81
N GLU A 159 6.71 0.00 7.61
CA GLU A 159 6.02 -1.22 8.06
C GLU A 159 5.90 -2.19 6.88
N PRO A 160 6.81 -3.19 6.76
CA PRO A 160 6.85 -4.10 5.62
C PRO A 160 5.71 -5.13 5.66
N GLU A 161 5.19 -5.47 6.84
CA GLU A 161 4.09 -6.41 7.00
C GLU A 161 2.78 -5.79 6.54
N SER A 162 1.97 -6.55 5.81
CA SER A 162 0.69 -6.06 5.28
C SER A 162 -0.25 -5.61 6.39
N GLN A 163 -0.70 -4.35 6.30
CA GLN A 163 -1.64 -3.76 7.23
C GLN A 163 -3.02 -3.57 6.60
N LYS A 164 -4.06 -3.54 7.43
CA LYS A 164 -5.40 -3.12 7.03
C LYS A 164 -5.47 -1.60 7.02
N ILE A 165 -5.57 -1.02 5.83
CA ILE A 165 -5.60 0.43 5.61
C ILE A 165 -6.99 0.81 5.12
N THR A 166 -7.57 1.85 5.72
CA THR A 166 -8.81 2.50 5.25
C THR A 166 -8.54 3.96 4.93
N TRP A 167 -9.28 4.51 3.96
CA TRP A 167 -9.12 5.91 3.53
C TRP A 167 -10.34 6.72 3.94
N VAL A 168 -10.15 7.68 4.85
CA VAL A 168 -11.24 8.47 5.46
C VAL A 168 -11.08 9.96 5.19
N ALA A 169 -12.19 10.71 5.19
CA ALA A 169 -12.14 12.16 4.97
C ALA A 169 -11.70 12.95 6.23
N ASP A 170 -11.89 12.39 7.42
CA ASP A 170 -11.51 13.05 8.68
C ASP A 170 -10.00 12.93 8.94
N GLN A 171 -9.29 14.04 8.75
CA GLN A 171 -7.86 14.14 9.01
C GLN A 171 -7.49 13.80 10.47
N ASN A 172 -8.36 14.09 11.45
CA ASN A 172 -8.03 13.86 12.87
C ASN A 172 -7.92 12.36 13.21
N SER A 173 -8.50 11.51 12.38
CA SER A 173 -8.44 10.06 12.50
C SER A 173 -7.19 9.46 11.85
N ALA A 174 -6.40 10.26 11.11
CA ALA A 174 -5.27 9.77 10.32
C ALA A 174 -4.17 9.15 11.21
N THR A 175 -3.61 8.03 10.73
CA THR A 175 -2.41 7.44 11.32
C THR A 175 -1.21 8.33 11.02
N LYS A 176 -0.41 8.63 12.05
CA LYS A 176 0.83 9.41 11.89
C LYS A 176 2.00 8.51 11.51
N PHE A 177 2.80 8.93 10.54
CA PHE A 177 3.99 8.21 10.10
C PHE A 177 5.24 9.02 10.46
N THR A 178 6.20 8.40 11.13
CA THR A 178 7.45 9.06 11.54
C THR A 178 8.66 8.45 10.84
N SER A 179 9.50 9.28 10.23
CA SER A 179 10.76 8.81 9.63
C SER A 179 11.71 8.26 10.68
N ASP A 180 12.30 7.10 10.41
CA ASP A 180 13.27 6.46 11.29
C ASP A 180 14.69 7.01 11.12
N GLU A 181 15.68 6.35 11.76
CA GLU A 181 17.10 6.75 11.71
C GLU A 181 17.71 6.71 10.31
N ASN A 182 17.16 5.86 9.42
CA ASN A 182 17.55 5.77 8.02
C ASN A 182 16.69 6.69 7.13
N GLY A 183 15.82 7.49 7.74
CA GLY A 183 14.86 8.35 7.07
C GLY A 183 13.67 7.58 6.51
N ALA A 184 13.60 6.27 6.66
CA ALA A 184 12.56 5.45 6.07
C ALA A 184 11.23 5.65 6.80
N PHE A 185 10.13 5.63 6.05
CA PHE A 185 8.78 5.52 6.58
C PHE A 185 7.81 5.00 5.53
N GLY A 186 6.65 4.52 5.98
CA GLY A 186 5.58 4.10 5.08
C GLY A 186 4.84 2.88 5.56
N VAL A 187 4.13 2.23 4.65
CA VAL A 187 3.25 1.11 4.99
C VAL A 187 3.04 0.18 3.80
N THR A 188 2.96 -1.11 4.10
CA THR A 188 2.46 -2.15 3.22
C THR A 188 0.98 -2.41 3.46
N GLY A 189 0.21 -2.67 2.41
CA GLY A 189 -1.21 -3.01 2.50
C GLY A 189 -1.65 -4.04 1.47
N GLU A 190 -2.87 -4.52 1.67
CA GLU A 190 -3.57 -5.40 0.73
C GLU A 190 -3.89 -4.66 -0.58
N PRO A 191 -4.16 -5.39 -1.67
CA PRO A 191 -4.69 -4.78 -2.88
C PRO A 191 -5.99 -4.03 -2.56
N GLU A 192 -6.22 -2.95 -3.29
CA GLU A 192 -7.35 -2.08 -3.03
C GLU A 192 -8.70 -2.78 -3.19
N SER A 193 -9.61 -2.46 -2.26
CA SER A 193 -11.02 -2.80 -2.33
C SER A 193 -11.88 -1.57 -2.07
N HIS A 194 -13.09 -1.57 -2.60
CA HIS A 194 -14.07 -0.49 -2.44
C HIS A 194 -15.43 -1.10 -2.10
N ILE A 195 -15.75 -1.11 -0.82
CA ILE A 195 -16.98 -1.70 -0.27
C ILE A 195 -17.76 -0.57 0.40
N ASP A 196 -19.06 -0.46 0.09
CA ASP A 196 -19.97 0.53 0.67
C ASP A 196 -19.46 1.98 0.65
N GLY A 197 -18.75 2.37 -0.42
CA GLY A 197 -18.22 3.73 -0.56
C GLY A 197 -16.88 3.97 0.17
N VAL A 198 -16.32 2.95 0.81
CA VAL A 198 -15.06 3.05 1.58
C VAL A 198 -13.93 2.38 0.83
N PHE A 199 -12.90 3.17 0.48
CA PHE A 199 -11.66 2.64 -0.08
C PHE A 199 -10.80 2.02 1.04
N SER A 200 -10.31 0.81 0.79
CA SER A 200 -9.36 0.10 1.65
C SER A 200 -8.19 -0.41 0.83
N GLY A 201 -7.02 -0.60 1.45
CA GLY A 201 -5.82 -1.12 0.79
C GLY A 201 -5.12 -0.12 -0.13
N LEU A 202 -4.27 -0.64 -1.02
CA LEU A 202 -3.39 0.11 -1.91
C LEU A 202 -3.54 -0.33 -3.38
N SER A 203 -3.37 0.62 -4.30
CA SER A 203 -3.49 0.38 -5.74
C SER A 203 -2.42 1.14 -6.51
N THR A 204 -1.87 0.53 -7.56
CA THR A 204 -0.97 1.23 -8.50
C THR A 204 -1.70 2.24 -9.39
N ASP A 205 -3.03 2.23 -9.43
CA ASP A 205 -3.84 3.17 -10.21
C ASP A 205 -4.33 4.37 -9.36
N ALA A 206 -4.11 4.32 -8.05
CA ALA A 206 -4.51 5.38 -7.14
C ALA A 206 -3.47 6.50 -7.08
N THR A 207 -3.94 7.71 -6.75
CA THR A 207 -3.07 8.88 -6.57
C THR A 207 -2.86 9.13 -5.08
N TYR A 208 -1.61 8.99 -4.62
CA TYR A 208 -1.23 9.21 -3.22
C TYR A 208 -0.45 10.50 -3.03
N GLY A 209 -0.34 10.92 -1.77
CA GLY A 209 0.41 12.09 -1.35
C GLY A 209 0.79 12.02 0.12
N LEU A 210 1.38 13.10 0.62
CA LEU A 210 1.85 13.28 1.99
C LEU A 210 1.54 14.69 2.48
N VAL A 211 1.15 14.79 3.75
CA VAL A 211 1.12 16.04 4.50
C VAL A 211 2.19 15.94 5.57
N GLU A 212 3.21 16.82 5.52
CA GLU A 212 4.22 16.89 6.58
C GLU A 212 3.69 17.73 7.74
N THR A 213 3.42 17.08 8.86
CA THR A 213 2.86 17.74 10.05
C THR A 213 3.96 18.28 10.97
N LYS A 214 5.19 17.77 10.84
CA LYS A 214 6.36 18.21 11.60
C LYS A 214 7.66 17.88 10.87
N ALA A 215 8.48 18.90 10.62
CA ALA A 215 9.82 18.70 10.05
C ALA A 215 10.80 18.11 11.08
N PRO A 216 11.89 17.45 10.61
CA PRO A 216 13.02 17.09 11.45
C PRO A 216 13.63 18.33 12.14
N LYS A 217 14.28 18.10 13.28
CA LYS A 217 14.98 19.16 14.01
C LYS A 217 16.06 19.83 13.13
N GLY A 218 16.04 21.15 13.04
CA GLY A 218 16.99 21.92 12.23
C GLY A 218 16.67 21.97 10.73
N TYR A 219 15.45 21.57 10.37
CA TYR A 219 14.91 21.64 9.00
C TYR A 219 13.58 22.39 9.03
N THR A 220 13.31 23.15 7.97
CA THR A 220 12.00 23.78 7.79
C THR A 220 11.07 22.85 7.04
N THR A 221 9.80 22.83 7.46
CA THR A 221 8.72 22.19 6.69
C THR A 221 8.69 22.80 5.30
N ALA A 222 9.10 22.02 4.30
CA ALA A 222 9.18 22.50 2.93
C ALA A 222 8.17 21.79 2.02
N PHE A 223 7.42 20.81 2.55
CA PHE A 223 6.74 19.84 1.71
C PHE A 223 5.35 19.43 2.22
N ASN A 224 4.31 20.05 1.64
CA ASN A 224 2.97 19.47 1.60
C ASN A 224 2.71 19.02 0.17
N TYR A 225 2.55 17.72 -0.04
CA TYR A 225 2.34 17.14 -1.35
C TYR A 225 1.03 16.37 -1.37
N VAL A 226 -0.06 17.10 -1.56
CA VAL A 226 -1.38 16.49 -1.73
C VAL A 226 -1.52 16.12 -3.20
N GLY A 227 -1.47 14.81 -3.48
CA GLY A 227 -1.67 14.23 -4.81
C GLY A 227 -0.48 14.34 -5.77
N GLY A 228 0.04 13.18 -6.19
CA GLY A 228 0.90 13.05 -7.36
C GLY A 228 1.53 11.66 -7.51
N LYS A 229 2.61 11.53 -8.32
CA LYS A 229 3.25 10.24 -8.65
C LYS A 229 4.11 9.71 -7.50
N VAL A 230 3.50 9.42 -6.35
CA VAL A 230 4.08 8.48 -5.40
C VAL A 230 4.13 7.12 -6.10
N GLN A 231 5.32 6.55 -6.22
CA GLN A 231 5.48 5.20 -6.72
C GLN A 231 4.94 4.22 -5.68
N VAL A 232 3.99 3.39 -6.11
CA VAL A 232 3.52 2.23 -5.36
C VAL A 232 4.38 1.03 -5.76
N GLY A 233 5.03 0.41 -4.77
CA GLY A 233 5.78 -0.82 -4.98
C GLY A 233 4.88 -2.04 -4.93
N THR A 234 5.31 -3.11 -5.60
CA THR A 234 4.60 -4.41 -5.61
C THR A 234 5.62 -5.54 -5.46
N SER A 235 5.65 -6.22 -4.32
CA SER A 235 6.62 -7.28 -4.02
C SER A 235 6.04 -8.30 -3.04
N GLU A 236 6.54 -9.54 -3.08
CA GLU A 236 6.33 -10.53 -2.01
C GLU A 236 7.18 -10.20 -0.76
N ASP A 237 8.29 -9.47 -0.95
CA ASP A 237 9.16 -8.97 0.11
C ASP A 237 9.33 -7.44 -0.04
N PRO A 238 8.45 -6.64 0.58
CA PRO A 238 8.52 -5.17 0.54
C PRO A 238 9.77 -4.59 1.22
N GLU A 239 10.36 -5.30 2.18
CA GLU A 239 11.52 -4.82 2.93
C GLU A 239 12.75 -4.78 2.02
N ALA A 240 12.97 -5.86 1.26
CA ALA A 240 14.09 -6.00 0.32
C ALA A 240 13.91 -5.22 -0.99
N ASP A 241 12.71 -4.70 -1.28
CA ASP A 241 12.43 -3.97 -2.51
C ASP A 241 13.08 -2.56 -2.52
N SER A 242 13.47 -2.15 -3.73
CA SER A 242 14.18 -0.90 -3.99
C SER A 242 13.26 0.29 -4.33
N ALA A 243 11.96 0.07 -4.54
CA ALA A 243 10.99 1.12 -4.79
C ALA A 243 10.89 2.03 -3.57
N GLU A 244 11.25 3.30 -3.76
CA GLU A 244 11.33 4.27 -2.68
C GLU A 244 11.05 5.69 -3.21
N ASN A 245 10.29 6.46 -2.43
CA ASN A 245 9.94 7.83 -2.75
C ASN A 245 10.77 8.81 -1.89
N LEU A 246 11.64 9.61 -2.51
CA LEU A 246 12.48 10.56 -1.78
C LEU A 246 11.72 11.83 -1.40
N ILE A 247 11.75 12.18 -0.12
CA ILE A 247 11.09 13.36 0.46
C ILE A 247 12.15 14.28 1.07
N GLY A 248 12.45 15.40 0.39
CA GLY A 248 13.56 16.28 0.76
C GLY A 248 13.14 17.53 1.53
N ASP A 249 13.71 17.76 2.72
CA ASP A 249 13.59 19.07 3.41
C ASP A 249 14.80 19.95 3.24
N LYS A 250 14.56 21.25 3.35
CA LYS A 250 15.62 22.24 3.43
C LYS A 250 16.07 22.38 4.88
N PRO A 251 17.39 22.36 5.15
CA PRO A 251 17.91 22.80 6.43
C PRO A 251 17.35 24.17 6.79
N GLU A 252 17.10 24.39 8.07
CA GLU A 252 16.82 25.73 8.57
C GLU A 252 17.98 26.63 8.15
N ASN A 253 17.63 27.76 7.53
CA ASN A 253 18.58 28.76 7.13
C ASN A 253 19.15 29.37 8.42
N VAL A 254 20.17 28.75 9.00
CA VAL A 254 21.15 29.47 9.79
C VAL A 254 21.77 30.43 8.80
N LEU A 255 21.21 31.65 8.73
CA LEU A 255 21.90 32.79 8.15
C LEU A 255 23.36 32.64 8.56
N PRO A 256 24.33 32.77 7.62
CA PRO A 256 25.73 32.71 8.01
C PRO A 256 25.85 33.63 9.21
N HIS A 257 26.34 33.10 10.33
CA HIS A 257 26.64 33.89 11.52
C HIS A 257 27.69 34.94 11.11
N THR A 258 27.28 36.01 10.43
CA THR A 258 28.13 37.17 10.10
C THR A 258 28.42 38.00 11.36
N GLY A 259 27.96 37.52 12.53
CA GLY A 259 28.36 37.96 13.87
C GLY A 259 29.35 37.03 14.59
N GLY A 260 29.98 36.06 13.93
CA GLY A 260 31.05 35.26 14.53
C GLY A 260 32.27 36.12 14.93
N ARG A 261 33.06 35.65 15.91
CA ARG A 261 34.26 36.29 16.49
C ARG A 261 35.21 37.01 15.50
N GLY A 262 35.18 36.67 14.20
CA GLY A 262 35.94 37.35 13.14
C GLY A 262 35.57 38.82 12.93
N ILE A 263 34.28 39.21 12.99
CA ILE A 263 33.91 40.63 12.85
C ILE A 263 34.35 41.45 14.07
N ILE A 264 34.31 40.83 15.26
CA ILE A 264 34.80 41.46 16.50
C ILE A 264 36.31 41.72 16.37
N MET A 265 37.09 40.77 15.82
CA MET A 265 38.52 41.02 15.56
C MET A 265 38.76 42.17 14.57
N MET A 266 37.99 42.25 13.48
CA MET A 266 38.11 43.33 12.50
C MET A 266 37.76 44.70 13.09
N VAL A 267 36.68 44.78 13.87
CA VAL A 267 36.26 46.02 14.54
C VAL A 267 37.30 46.46 15.57
N VAL A 268 37.82 45.53 16.38
CA VAL A 268 38.89 45.83 17.34
C VAL A 268 40.15 46.30 16.63
N ALA A 269 40.57 45.64 15.54
CA ALA A 269 41.73 46.05 14.76
C ALA A 269 41.53 47.45 14.12
N GLY A 270 40.33 47.75 13.62
CA GLY A 270 39.99 49.06 13.08
C GLY A 270 40.06 50.18 14.12
N ILE A 271 39.52 49.95 15.33
CA ILE A 271 39.59 50.90 16.45
C ILE A 271 41.07 51.17 16.83
N LEU A 272 41.90 50.12 16.82
CA LEU A 272 43.32 50.20 17.16
C LEU A 272 44.12 51.02 16.14
N LEU A 273 43.86 50.83 14.84
CA LEU A 273 44.48 51.61 13.77
C LEU A 273 44.09 53.10 13.84
N VAL A 274 42.82 53.39 14.10
CA VAL A 274 42.32 54.77 14.23
C VAL A 274 42.95 55.47 15.44
N THR A 275 43.07 54.78 16.58
CA THR A 275 43.73 55.35 17.78
C THR A 275 45.21 55.61 17.55
N ILE A 276 45.93 54.69 16.91
CA ILE A 276 47.35 54.91 16.53
C ILE A 276 47.48 56.11 15.59
N GLY A 277 46.60 56.21 14.58
CA GLY A 277 46.57 57.33 13.64
C GLY A 277 46.34 58.68 14.32
N MET A 278 45.39 58.74 15.27
CA MET A 278 45.12 59.97 16.04
C MET A 278 46.32 60.40 16.89
N ILE A 279 46.99 59.45 17.55
CA ILE A 279 48.18 59.74 18.38
C ILE A 279 49.33 60.26 17.51
N ALA A 280 49.58 59.63 16.36
CA ALA A 280 50.62 60.06 15.42
C ALA A 280 50.33 61.46 14.85
N TYR A 281 49.08 61.74 14.52
CA TYR A 281 48.63 63.04 14.03
C TYR A 281 48.81 64.15 15.09
N ALA A 282 48.40 63.90 16.33
CA ALA A 282 48.55 64.86 17.42
C ALA A 282 50.03 65.18 17.71
N LYS A 283 50.92 64.17 17.72
CA LYS A 283 52.37 64.38 17.86
C LYS A 283 52.95 65.23 16.73
N ARG A 284 52.55 64.96 15.48
CA ARG A 284 53.02 65.73 14.33
C ARG A 284 52.55 67.17 14.35
N ARG A 285 51.32 67.43 14.81
CA ARG A 285 50.77 68.78 14.96
C ARG A 285 51.52 69.58 16.04
N ASN A 286 51.84 68.95 17.16
CA ASN A 286 52.56 69.61 18.25
C ASN A 286 54.07 69.79 17.98
N ALA A 287 54.64 69.05 17.03
CA ALA A 287 56.03 69.23 16.60
C ALA A 287 56.18 70.32 15.52
N ASN A 288 55.07 70.74 14.90
CA ASN A 288 55.02 71.76 13.84
C ASN A 288 54.32 73.05 14.30
N ALA A 289 54.10 73.21 15.61
CA ALA A 289 53.61 74.42 16.27
C ALA A 289 54.70 74.92 17.23
#